data_AF-A0A930BR77-F1
#
_entry.id   AF-A0A930BR77-F1
#
_cell.length_a   1.000
_cell.length_b   1.000
_cell.length_c   1.000
_cell.angle_alpha   90.00
_cell.angle_beta   90.00
_cell.angle_gamma   90.00
#
_symmetry.space_group_name_H-M   'P 1'
#
loop_
_entity.id
_entity.type
_entity.pdbx_description
1 polymer ?
#
loop_
_entity_poly.entity_id
_entity_poly.type
_entity_poly.pdbx_seq_one_letter_code
_entity_poly.pdbx_strand_id
1 'polypeptide(L)'
;MQTVLKKPAAGEPCNGCGYCCTEQPCQLAVEFLGCSTGPCLALEERGGRTLCGLVRNPLGYLYKAAHPDSSESVLDDAPNIAAGHQLSVELASALGLGKGCDAADDEVSAEWAV
;
A
#
# COMPACT_ATOMS: atom_id res chain seq x y z
N MET A 1 16.58 3.34 14.14
CA MET A 1 15.39 2.80 14.83
C MET A 1 14.19 3.14 13.99
N GLN A 2 13.61 2.16 13.30
CA GLN A 2 12.30 2.31 12.67
C GLN A 2 11.26 2.38 13.78
N THR A 3 10.45 3.42 13.79
CA THR A 3 9.26 3.46 14.63
C THR A 3 8.25 2.53 13.96
N VAL A 4 8.11 1.30 14.46
CA VAL A 4 7.08 0.38 14.00
C VAL A 4 5.77 0.82 14.65
N LEU A 5 4.80 1.25 13.83
CA LEU A 5 3.46 1.55 14.32
C LEU A 5 2.75 0.23 14.58
N LYS A 6 2.20 0.07 15.80
CA LYS A 6 1.36 -1.08 16.12
C LYS A 6 0.16 -1.10 15.19
N LYS A 7 -0.20 -2.29 14.69
CA LYS A 7 -1.45 -2.47 13.95
C LYS A 7 -2.64 -2.01 14.80
N PRO A 8 -3.55 -1.20 14.25
CA PRO A 8 -4.71 -0.71 14.98
C PRO A 8 -5.69 -1.87 15.22
N ALA A 9 -6.56 -1.73 16.22
CA ALA A 9 -7.55 -2.76 16.51
C ALA A 9 -8.55 -2.92 15.34
N ALA A 10 -9.22 -4.07 15.26
CA ALA A 10 -10.25 -4.29 14.25
C ALA A 10 -11.34 -3.19 14.33
N GLY A 11 -11.68 -2.62 13.17
CA GLY A 11 -12.59 -1.48 13.04
C GLY A 11 -11.97 -0.09 13.24
N GLU A 12 -10.75 0.01 13.77
CA GLU A 12 -10.08 1.30 13.92
C GLU A 12 -9.47 1.80 12.59
N PRO A 13 -9.37 3.13 12.37
CA PRO A 13 -8.78 3.67 11.15
C PRO A 13 -7.34 3.19 10.91
N CYS A 14 -6.99 2.98 9.63
CA CYS A 14 -5.62 2.66 9.26
C CYS A 14 -4.66 3.76 9.71
N ASN A 15 -3.63 3.39 10.48
CA ASN A 15 -2.59 4.29 10.95
C ASN A 15 -1.29 4.21 10.12
N GLY A 16 -1.25 3.37 9.08
CA GLY A 16 -0.04 3.13 8.28
C GLY A 16 0.98 2.21 8.97
N CYS A 17 0.52 1.18 9.69
CA CYS A 17 1.38 0.17 10.31
C CYS A 17 2.10 -0.79 9.35
N GLY A 18 1.61 -0.93 8.11
CA GLY A 18 2.27 -1.75 7.08
C GLY A 18 1.90 -3.21 7.06
N TYR A 19 1.27 -3.75 8.12
CA TYR A 19 0.98 -5.17 8.25
C TYR A 19 0.34 -5.80 7.00
N CYS A 20 -0.77 -5.24 6.50
CA CYS A 20 -1.44 -5.79 5.32
C CYS A 20 -0.60 -5.66 4.04
N CYS A 21 0.32 -4.70 3.93
CA CYS A 21 1.17 -4.56 2.76
C CYS A 21 2.39 -5.50 2.79
N THR A 22 2.83 -5.91 3.99
CA THR A 22 4.01 -6.77 4.17
C THR A 22 3.65 -8.26 4.19
N GLU A 23 2.50 -8.62 4.77
CA GLU A 23 2.18 -10.04 5.02
C GLU A 23 1.11 -10.57 4.07
N GLN A 24 0.08 -9.77 3.79
CA GLN A 24 -1.08 -10.21 3.00
C GLN A 24 -1.47 -9.17 1.94
N PRO A 25 -0.77 -9.13 0.79
CA PRO A 25 -1.08 -8.20 -0.29
C PRO A 25 -2.58 -8.20 -0.64
N CYS A 26 -3.13 -7.01 -0.87
CA CYS A 26 -4.54 -6.84 -1.19
C CYS A 26 -4.86 -7.30 -2.61
N GLN A 27 -6.15 -7.45 -2.93
CA GLN A 27 -6.59 -7.87 -4.26
C GLN A 27 -6.08 -6.94 -5.38
N LEU A 28 -5.95 -5.63 -5.11
CA LEU A 28 -5.36 -4.69 -6.07
C LEU A 28 -3.88 -4.98 -6.34
N ALA A 29 -3.12 -5.40 -5.33
CA ALA A 29 -1.72 -5.77 -5.51
C ALA A 29 -1.60 -7.07 -6.33
N VAL A 30 -2.48 -8.03 -6.12
CA VAL A 30 -2.55 -9.27 -6.92
C VAL A 30 -2.88 -8.93 -8.38
N GLU A 31 -3.93 -8.15 -8.60
CA GLU A 31 -4.47 -7.89 -9.94
C GLU A 31 -3.59 -6.94 -10.76
N PHE A 32 -3.11 -5.86 -10.16
CA PHE A 32 -2.40 -4.80 -10.89
C PHE A 32 -0.89 -4.90 -10.80
N LEU A 33 -0.34 -5.53 -9.76
CA LEU A 33 1.09 -5.63 -9.55
C LEU A 33 1.61 -7.07 -9.62
N GLY A 34 0.72 -8.07 -9.72
CA GLY A 34 1.10 -9.48 -9.68
C GLY A 34 1.66 -9.93 -8.32
N CYS A 35 1.39 -9.19 -7.24
CA CYS A 35 1.90 -9.50 -5.91
C CYS A 35 0.90 -10.37 -5.14
N SER A 36 1.15 -11.69 -5.11
CA SER A 36 0.37 -12.64 -4.29
C SER A 36 0.99 -12.95 -2.94
N THR A 37 2.24 -12.58 -2.73
CA THR A 37 2.98 -12.69 -1.46
C THR A 37 3.67 -11.37 -1.17
N GLY A 38 3.79 -11.04 0.11
CA GLY A 38 4.43 -9.78 0.50
C GLY A 38 5.95 -9.89 0.59
N PRO A 39 6.65 -8.75 0.69
CA PRO A 39 6.09 -7.39 0.72
C PRO A 39 5.57 -6.92 -0.65
N CYS A 40 4.48 -6.17 -0.64
CA CYS A 40 3.88 -5.59 -1.84
C CYS A 40 4.85 -4.65 -2.57
N LEU A 41 4.89 -4.71 -3.91
CA LEU A 41 5.73 -3.83 -4.72
C LEU A 41 5.42 -2.33 -4.53
N ALA A 42 4.18 -2.00 -4.16
CA ALA A 42 3.75 -0.64 -3.86
C ALA A 42 3.96 -0.20 -2.40
N LEU A 43 4.61 -1.01 -1.56
CA LEU A 43 4.91 -0.62 -0.19
C LEU A 43 5.99 0.49 -0.17
N GLU A 44 5.65 1.64 0.40
CA GLU A 44 6.59 2.74 0.63
C GLU A 44 6.74 3.05 2.12
N GLU A 45 7.96 3.36 2.56
CA GLU A 45 8.24 3.88 3.91
C GLU A 45 8.45 5.38 3.89
N ARG A 46 7.71 6.13 4.72
CA ARG A 46 7.86 7.59 4.85
C ARG A 46 7.66 8.04 6.29
N GLY A 47 8.73 8.45 6.95
CA GLY A 47 8.65 9.09 8.26
C GLY A 47 8.10 8.19 9.38
N GLY A 48 8.47 6.90 9.36
CA GLY A 48 8.04 5.93 10.39
C GLY A 48 6.61 5.41 10.22
N ARG A 49 6.04 5.57 9.02
CA ARG A 49 4.78 4.94 8.63
C ARG A 49 4.89 4.41 7.20
N THR A 50 4.08 3.40 6.91
CA THR A 50 3.97 2.80 5.60
C THR A 50 2.90 3.53 4.77
N LEU A 51 3.13 3.70 3.48
CA LEU A 51 2.18 4.24 2.53
C LEU A 51 1.96 3.24 1.38
N CYS A 52 0.75 3.25 0.82
CA CYS A 52 0.43 2.50 -0.38
C CYS A 52 0.75 3.33 -1.63
N GLY A 53 1.73 2.89 -2.40
CA GLY A 53 2.17 3.49 -3.65
C GLY A 53 1.08 3.53 -4.73
N LEU A 54 0.17 2.53 -4.76
CA LEU A 54 -1.01 2.56 -5.64
C LEU A 54 -1.98 3.69 -5.28
N VAL A 55 -1.97 4.17 -4.04
CA VAL A 55 -2.79 5.34 -3.64
C VAL A 55 -1.99 6.63 -3.86
N ARG A 56 -0.72 6.67 -3.46
CA ARG A 56 0.09 7.89 -3.54
C ARG A 56 0.47 8.26 -4.99
N ASN A 57 0.86 7.27 -5.79
CA ASN A 57 1.30 7.43 -7.17
C ASN A 57 0.79 6.26 -8.04
N PRO A 58 -0.54 6.14 -8.26
CA PRO A 58 -1.11 5.01 -9.00
C PRO A 58 -0.49 4.83 -10.37
N LEU A 59 -0.33 5.92 -11.14
CA LEU A 59 0.15 5.84 -12.52
C LEU A 59 1.59 5.34 -12.60
N GLY A 60 2.47 5.76 -11.68
CA GLY A 60 3.86 5.31 -11.66
C GLY A 60 3.97 3.80 -11.39
N TYR A 61 3.23 3.30 -10.41
CA TYR A 61 3.24 1.87 -10.07
C TYR A 61 2.59 0.99 -11.15
N LEU A 62 1.46 1.43 -11.72
CA LEU A 62 0.80 0.73 -12.83
C LEU A 62 1.66 0.72 -14.09
N TYR A 63 2.31 1.84 -14.42
CA TYR A 63 3.23 1.89 -15.56
C TYR A 63 4.40 0.95 -15.36
N LYS A 64 5.03 0.95 -14.18
CA LYS A 64 6.18 0.08 -13.89
C LYS A 64 5.79 -1.40 -13.94
N ALA A 65 4.60 -1.76 -13.46
CA ALA A 65 4.08 -3.11 -13.56
C ALA A 65 3.84 -3.54 -15.02
N ALA A 66 3.32 -2.65 -15.87
CA ALA A 66 3.10 -2.92 -17.29
C ALA A 66 4.41 -2.88 -18.14
N HIS A 67 5.44 -2.15 -17.68
CA HIS A 67 6.70 -1.94 -18.40
C HIS A 67 7.92 -2.20 -17.49
N PRO A 68 8.16 -3.45 -17.09
CA PRO A 68 9.20 -3.78 -16.11
C PRO A 68 10.60 -3.38 -16.56
N ASP A 69 10.89 -3.48 -17.87
CA ASP A 69 12.21 -3.17 -18.45
C ASP A 69 12.44 -1.69 -18.75
N SER A 70 11.43 -0.83 -18.54
CA SER A 70 11.58 0.60 -18.78
C SER A 70 12.56 1.21 -17.77
N SER A 71 13.48 2.02 -18.31
CA SER A 71 14.43 2.84 -17.54
C SER A 71 13.89 4.24 -17.23
N GLU A 72 12.68 4.56 -17.71
CA GLU A 72 12.02 5.82 -17.39
C GLU A 72 11.66 5.87 -15.90
N SER A 73 12.07 6.95 -15.23
CA SER A 73 11.68 7.20 -13.84
C SER A 73 10.25 7.74 -13.79
N VAL A 74 9.27 6.86 -13.97
CA VAL A 74 7.83 7.18 -13.85
C VAL A 74 7.34 7.24 -12.41
N LEU A 75 8.22 6.91 -11.45
CA LEU A 75 7.94 7.02 -10.03
C LEU A 75 8.19 8.45 -9.50
N ASP A 76 8.92 9.27 -10.27
CA ASP A 76 9.05 10.70 -10.06
C ASP A 76 7.80 11.43 -10.59
N ASP A 77 7.36 12.47 -9.88
CA ASP A 77 6.03 13.11 -9.93
C ASP A 77 5.27 13.02 -11.27
N ALA A 78 4.08 12.39 -11.22
CA ALA A 78 3.28 12.10 -12.39
C ALA A 78 2.85 13.38 -13.16
N PRO A 79 3.10 13.48 -14.48
CA PRO A 79 2.74 14.65 -15.29
C PRO A 79 1.23 14.81 -15.54
N ASN A 80 0.39 13.93 -15.00
CA ASN A 80 -1.07 13.99 -15.16
C ASN A 80 -1.80 13.99 -13.82
N ILE A 81 -1.63 15.09 -13.08
CA ILE A 81 -2.10 15.28 -11.69
C ILE A 81 -3.60 14.99 -11.55
N ALA A 82 -4.43 15.35 -12.53
CA ALA A 82 -5.89 15.15 -12.45
C ALA A 82 -6.29 13.67 -12.58
N ALA A 83 -5.79 12.97 -13.60
CA ALA A 83 -6.07 11.55 -13.80
C ALA A 83 -5.47 10.69 -12.67
N GLY A 84 -4.24 11.02 -12.25
CA GLY A 84 -3.60 10.37 -11.10
C GLY A 84 -4.38 10.58 -9.80
N HIS A 85 -4.88 11.80 -9.56
CA HIS A 85 -5.71 12.08 -8.39
C HIS A 85 -7.04 11.32 -8.40
N GLN A 86 -7.74 11.28 -9.53
CA GLN A 86 -8.99 10.53 -9.63
C GLN A 86 -8.75 9.04 -9.34
N LEU A 87 -7.71 8.46 -9.95
CA LEU A 87 -7.38 7.06 -9.75
C LEU A 87 -6.94 6.77 -8.31
N SER A 88 -6.21 7.69 -7.67
CA SER A 88 -5.88 7.62 -6.24
C SER A 88 -7.14 7.52 -5.38
N VAL A 89 -8.15 8.36 -5.65
CA VAL A 89 -9.42 8.35 -4.92
C VAL A 89 -10.18 7.03 -5.14
N GLU A 90 -10.24 6.55 -6.39
CA GLU A 90 -10.91 5.29 -6.73
C GLU A 90 -10.26 4.09 -6.05
N LEU A 91 -8.93 3.97 -6.11
CA LEU A 91 -8.18 2.88 -5.46
C LEU A 91 -8.27 2.98 -3.93
N ALA A 92 -8.21 4.19 -3.37
CA ALA A 92 -8.39 4.37 -1.93
C ALA A 92 -9.79 3.93 -1.48
N SER A 93 -10.82 4.27 -2.26
CA SER A 93 -12.19 3.84 -2.01
C SER A 93 -12.36 2.33 -2.14
N ALA A 94 -11.78 1.71 -3.17
CA ALA A 94 -11.83 0.26 -3.40
C ALA A 94 -11.16 -0.53 -2.27
N LEU A 95 -10.08 0.01 -1.68
CA LEU A 95 -9.41 -0.56 -0.51
C LEU A 95 -10.17 -0.36 0.81
N GLY A 96 -11.25 0.43 0.83
CA GLY A 96 -11.91 0.81 2.07
C GLY A 96 -11.00 1.64 3.00
N LEU A 97 -10.03 2.39 2.46
CA LEU A 97 -9.15 3.22 3.29
C LEU A 97 -9.96 4.18 4.15
N GLY A 98 -9.74 4.13 5.46
CA GLY A 98 -10.48 4.91 6.45
C GLY A 98 -11.83 4.31 6.88
N LYS A 99 -12.20 3.11 6.42
CA LYS A 99 -13.42 2.38 6.85
C LYS A 99 -13.19 1.43 8.03
N GLY A 100 -11.96 1.31 8.50
CA GLY A 100 -11.57 0.46 9.62
C GLY A 100 -10.60 -0.64 9.19
N CYS A 101 -9.79 -1.12 10.12
CA CYS A 101 -8.90 -2.26 9.92
C CYS A 101 -9.71 -3.56 9.98
N ASP A 102 -9.60 -4.41 8.98
CA ASP A 102 -10.31 -5.69 8.87
C ASP A 102 -9.37 -6.90 8.72
N ALA A 103 -8.05 -6.66 8.65
CA ALA A 103 -7.07 -7.72 8.60
C ALA A 103 -7.08 -8.53 9.91
N ALA A 104 -7.25 -9.85 9.81
CA ALA A 104 -7.10 -10.75 10.94
C ALA A 104 -5.66 -10.72 11.46
N ASP A 105 -5.49 -10.79 12.77
CA ASP A 105 -4.19 -11.08 13.39
C ASP A 105 -4.03 -12.60 13.39
N ASP A 106 -2.92 -13.13 12.87
CA ASP A 106 -2.50 -14.48 13.22
C ASP A 106 -1.81 -14.46 14.61
N GLU A 107 -1.59 -15.64 15.22
CA GLU A 107 -0.99 -15.74 16.56
C GLU A 107 0.39 -15.04 16.65
N VAL A 108 1.08 -14.90 15.51
CA VAL A 108 2.37 -14.21 15.37
C VAL A 108 2.20 -12.67 15.36
N SER A 109 1.11 -12.16 14.80
CA SER A 109 0.78 -10.73 14.70
C SER A 109 0.30 -10.12 16.01
N ALA A 110 -0.33 -10.93 16.87
CA ALA A 110 -0.75 -10.51 18.20
C ALA A 110 0.45 -10.22 19.14
N GLU A 111 1.60 -10.86 18.86
CA GLU A 111 2.84 -10.70 19.61
C GLU A 111 3.74 -9.56 19.09
N TRP A 112 3.30 -8.79 18.09
CA TRP A 112 4.13 -7.72 17.53
C TRP A 112 4.17 -6.46 18.40
N ALA A 113 4.84 -6.58 19.55
CA ALA A 113 5.63 -5.55 20.20
C ALA A 113 6.44 -6.16 21.36
N VAL A 114 7.76 -6.29 21.19
CA VAL A 114 8.77 -5.63 22.04
C VAL A 114 9.94 -5.18 21.17
#